data_AF-A0A553QXT2-F1
#
_entry.id   AF-A0A553QXT2-F1
#
_cell.length_a   1.000
_cell.length_b   1.000
_cell.length_c   1.000
_cell.angle_alpha   90.00
_cell.angle_beta   90.00
_cell.angle_gamma   90.00
#
_symmetry.space_group_name_H-M   'P 1'
#
loop_
_entity.id
_entity.type
_entity.pdbx_description
1 polymer ?
#
loop_
_entity_poly.entity_id
_entity_poly.type
_entity_poly.pdbx_seq_one_letter_code
_entity_poly.pdbx_strand_id
1 'polypeptide(L)' 'MMNQHSSIDFFDECSGPLGMEGGIISNQQITASSTHRALFGLQKWYPYFARLNKKGLVNAWTAAENDRWPWIQVTD' A
#
# COMPACT_ATOMS: atom_id res chain seq x y z
N MET A 1 9.14 -41.66 -10.67
CA MET A 1 8.56 -41.63 -9.32
C MET A 1 8.83 -40.23 -8.78
N MET A 2 7.85 -39.33 -8.86
CA MET A 2 8.00 -37.92 -8.44
C MET A 2 7.74 -37.84 -6.94
N ASN A 3 8.76 -37.51 -6.16
CA ASN A 3 8.60 -37.18 -4.75
C ASN A 3 8.19 -35.70 -4.66
N GLN A 4 6.88 -35.47 -4.59
CA GLN A 4 6.33 -34.19 -4.18
C GLN A 4 6.56 -34.04 -2.67
N HIS A 5 7.69 -33.45 -2.28
CA HIS A 5 7.71 -32.65 -1.06
C HIS A 5 6.92 -31.39 -1.41
N SER A 6 5.60 -31.46 -1.28
CA SER A 6 4.79 -30.25 -1.21
C SER A 6 5.22 -29.56 0.08
N SER A 7 6.04 -28.53 -0.03
CA SER A 7 6.10 -27.48 0.99
C SER A 7 4.67 -26.99 1.14
N ILE A 8 3.94 -27.55 2.11
CA ILE A 8 2.76 -26.90 2.65
C ILE A 8 3.34 -25.64 3.28
N ASP A 9 3.31 -24.55 2.52
CA ASP A 9 3.51 -23.23 3.09
C ASP A 9 2.40 -23.10 4.14
N PHE A 10 2.78 -23.22 5.41
CA PHE A 10 1.95 -22.96 6.58
C PHE A 10 1.63 -21.46 6.61
N PHE A 11 0.92 -20.95 5.61
CA PHE A 11 0.17 -19.73 5.79
C PHE A 11 -0.97 -20.11 6.70
N ASP A 12 -0.83 -19.73 7.97
CA ASP A 12 -1.94 -19.69 8.92
C ASP A 12 -3.15 -19.10 8.18
N GLU A 13 -4.36 -19.64 8.34
CA GLU A 13 -5.52 -19.30 7.51
C GLU A 13 -5.83 -17.78 7.49
N CYS A 14 -5.25 -17.01 8.41
CA CYS A 14 -5.36 -15.56 8.55
C CYS A 14 -4.10 -14.75 8.17
N SER A 15 -3.06 -15.36 7.59
CA SER A 15 -1.78 -14.71 7.24
C SER A 15 -1.59 -14.44 5.73
N GLY A 16 -2.62 -14.70 4.91
CA GLY A 16 -2.57 -14.43 3.48
C GLY A 16 -2.56 -12.93 3.13
N PRO A 17 -2.09 -12.55 1.92
CA PRO A 17 -2.12 -11.17 1.48
C PRO A 17 -3.57 -10.69 1.29
N LEU A 18 -3.91 -9.56 1.93
CA LEU A 18 -5.23 -8.92 1.77
C LEU A 18 -5.40 -8.15 0.44
N GLY A 19 -4.33 -8.06 -0.35
CA GLY A 19 -4.40 -7.47 -1.69
C GLY A 19 -4.03 -5.98 -1.79
N MET A 20 -3.29 -5.45 -0.81
CA MET A 20 -2.66 -4.11 -0.88
C MET A 20 -1.69 -4.00 -2.06
N GLU A 21 -0.78 -4.97 -2.22
CA GLU A 21 0.17 -5.01 -3.34
C GLU A 21 -0.53 -5.32 -4.67
N GLY A 22 -1.36 -6.37 -4.68
CA GLY A 22 -2.01 -6.91 -5.88
C GLY A 22 -3.14 -6.06 -6.45
N GLY A 23 -3.54 -4.97 -5.78
CA GLY A 23 -4.55 -4.05 -6.30
C GLY A 23 -6.01 -4.46 -6.05
N ILE A 24 -6.26 -5.52 -5.25
CA ILE A 24 -7.61 -5.94 -4.86
C ILE A 24 -8.28 -4.83 -4.05
N ILE A 25 -7.54 -4.24 -3.10
CA ILE A 25 -7.95 -3.01 -2.44
C ILE A 25 -7.79 -1.88 -3.44
N SER A 26 -8.90 -1.22 -3.80
CA SER A 26 -8.95 -0.14 -4.79
C SER A 26 -8.28 1.14 -4.27
N ASN A 27 -7.95 2.08 -5.17
CA ASN A 27 -7.34 3.35 -4.76
C ASN A 27 -8.29 4.21 -3.91
N GLN A 28 -9.60 4.07 -4.12
CA GLN A 28 -10.65 4.81 -3.42
C GLN A 28 -10.77 4.37 -1.96
N GLN A 29 -10.47 3.11 -1.67
CA GLN A 29 -10.49 2.57 -0.32
C GLN A 29 -9.31 3.04 0.54
N ILE A 30 -8.24 3.56 -0.06
CA ILE A 30 -7.04 4.01 0.66
C ILE A 30 -7.08 5.53 0.83
N THR A 31 -7.31 5.98 2.05
CA THR A 31 -7.42 7.40 2.43
C THR A 31 -6.35 7.78 3.45
N ALA A 32 -6.11 9.07 3.64
CA ALA A 32 -5.17 9.59 4.61
C ALA A 32 -5.60 10.97 5.12
N SER A 33 -5.02 11.39 6.23
CA SER A 33 -5.17 12.71 6.81
C SER A 33 -4.79 13.83 5.86
N SER A 34 -3.71 13.64 5.10
CA SER A 34 -3.15 14.61 4.18
C SER A 34 -2.27 13.95 3.11
N THR A 35 -1.68 14.76 2.24
CA THR A 35 -0.80 14.30 1.15
C THR A 35 0.28 15.34 0.88
N HIS A 36 1.53 14.91 0.87
CA HIS A 36 2.64 15.73 0.42
C HIS A 36 2.53 16.05 -1.07
N ARG A 37 2.84 17.29 -1.42
CA ARG A 37 2.87 17.79 -2.80
C ARG A 37 4.20 18.48 -3.02
N ALA A 38 4.91 18.06 -4.06
CA ALA A 38 6.18 18.66 -4.47
C ALA A 38 6.07 19.21 -5.90
N LEU A 39 7.11 19.92 -6.33
CA LEU A 39 7.24 20.50 -7.68
C LEU A 39 5.98 21.25 -8.12
N PHE A 40 5.56 22.26 -7.33
CA PHE A 40 4.37 23.07 -7.61
C PHE A 40 3.08 22.25 -7.79
N GLY A 41 3.00 21.08 -7.16
CA GLY A 41 1.84 20.19 -7.21
C GLY A 41 1.85 19.19 -8.36
N LEU A 42 2.92 19.12 -9.16
CA LEU A 42 3.09 18.12 -10.22
C LEU A 42 3.32 16.72 -9.66
N GLN A 43 3.99 16.62 -8.51
CA GLN A 43 4.21 15.35 -7.82
C GLN A 43 3.39 15.31 -6.54
N LYS A 44 2.62 14.23 -6.36
CA LYS A 44 1.68 14.06 -5.25
C LYS A 44 1.80 12.64 -4.71
N TRP A 45 2.15 12.50 -3.44
CA TRP A 45 2.32 11.21 -2.78
C TRP A 45 0.99 10.79 -2.16
N TYR A 46 0.00 10.59 -3.02
CA TYR A 46 -1.34 10.19 -2.60
C TYR A 46 -1.34 8.87 -1.81
N PRO A 47 -2.32 8.68 -0.89
CA PRO A 47 -2.41 7.50 -0.03
C PRO A 47 -2.40 6.18 -0.80
N TYR A 48 -3.05 6.13 -1.97
CA TYR A 48 -3.11 4.92 -2.79
C TYR A 48 -1.77 4.46 -3.40
N PHE A 49 -0.69 5.26 -3.26
CA PHE A 49 0.66 4.82 -3.57
C PHE A 49 1.32 4.02 -2.43
N ALA A 50 0.73 3.96 -1.23
CA ALA A 50 1.19 3.15 -0.10
C ALA A 50 0.96 1.64 -0.33
N ARG A 51 1.54 1.10 -1.39
CA ARG A 51 1.45 -0.32 -1.75
C ARG A 51 2.83 -0.94 -1.69
N LEU A 52 2.90 -2.17 -1.18
CA LEU A 52 4.14 -2.92 -1.16
C LEU A 52 4.68 -3.11 -2.59
N ASN A 53 6.01 -3.13 -2.73
CA ASN A 53 6.71 -3.31 -4.01
C ASN A 53 6.33 -2.32 -5.13
N LYS A 54 5.72 -1.18 -4.80
CA LYS A 54 5.44 -0.12 -5.78
C LYS A 54 6.76 0.52 -6.24
N LYS A 55 6.96 0.53 -7.55
CA LYS A 55 8.12 1.14 -8.22
C LYS A 55 7.72 2.42 -8.94
N GLY A 56 8.69 3.30 -9.18
CA GLY A 56 8.50 4.58 -9.88
C GLY A 56 9.05 5.76 -9.09
N LEU A 57 8.96 6.96 -9.67
CA LEU A 57 9.46 8.19 -9.06
C LEU A 57 8.65 8.61 -7.82
N VAL A 58 7.33 8.42 -7.88
CA VAL A 58 6.39 8.57 -6.77
C VAL A 58 5.76 7.21 -6.51
N ASN A 59 6.18 6.56 -5.44
CA ASN A 59 5.90 5.15 -5.19
C ASN A 59 5.46 4.84 -3.76
N ALA A 60 5.18 5.87 -2.97
CA ALA A 60 4.73 5.75 -1.59
C ALA A 60 3.76 6.89 -1.26
N TRP A 61 3.14 6.80 -0.09
CA TRP A 61 2.45 7.92 0.54
C TRP A 61 3.39 8.63 1.50
N THR A 62 3.22 9.94 1.61
CA THR A 62 3.75 10.74 2.72
C THR A 62 2.77 11.86 3.02
N ALA A 63 2.65 12.20 4.30
CA ALA A 63 1.76 13.27 4.77
C ALA A 63 2.29 14.66 4.38
N ALA A 64 1.43 15.66 4.40
CA ALA A 64 1.86 17.05 4.25
C ALA A 64 2.75 17.48 5.44
N GLU A 65 3.71 18.38 5.21
CA GLU A 65 4.70 18.77 6.23
C GLU A 65 4.08 19.40 7.49
N ASN A 66 2.90 20.03 7.35
CA ASN A 66 2.17 20.67 8.43
C ASN A 66 1.16 19.75 9.13
N ASP A 67 1.09 18.48 8.74
CA ASP A 67 0.22 17.50 9.38
C ASP A 67 0.86 16.94 10.66
N ARG A 68 0.35 17.37 11.81
CA ARG A 68 0.88 16.99 13.12
C ARG A 68 0.44 15.60 13.59
N TRP A 69 -0.61 15.04 12.99
CA TRP A 69 -1.20 13.77 13.41
C TRP A 69 -1.51 12.89 12.18
N PRO A 70 -0.47 12.50 11.43
CA PRO A 70 -0.66 11.83 10.16
C PRO A 70 -1.25 10.43 10.35
N TRP A 71 -2.23 10.09 9.51
CA TRP A 71 -2.81 8.75 9.47
C TRP A 71 -3.06 8.32 8.02
N ILE A 72 -3.04 7.01 7.81
CA ILE A 72 -3.47 6.34 6.59
C ILE A 72 -4.46 5.25 6.98
N GLN A 73 -5.53 5.11 6.21
CA GLN A 73 -6.63 4.21 6.51
C GLN A 73 -7.06 3.48 5.24
N VAL A 74 -7.28 2.17 5.38
CA VAL A 74 -8.00 1.38 4.39
C VAL A 74 -9.45 1.25 4.89
N THR A 75 -10.40 1.53 4.01
CA THR A 75 -11.84 1.44 4.27
C THR A 75 -12.44 0.29 3.48
N ASP A 76 -13.49 -0.31 4.04
CA ASP A 76 -14.23 -1.40 3.42
C ASP A 76 -15.05 -0.92 2.21
#